data_AF-A0A2P0B3G6-F1
#
_entry.id   AF-A0A2P0B3G6-F1
#
_cell.length_a   1.000
_cell.length_b   1.000
_cell.length_c   1.000
_cell.angle_alpha   90.00
_cell.angle_beta   90.00
_cell.angle_gamma   90.00
#
_symmetry.space_group_name_H-M   'P 1'
#
loop_
_entity.id
_entity.type
_entity.pdbx_description
1 polymer ?
#
loop_
_entity_poly.entity_id
_entity_poly.type
_entity_poly.pdbx_seq_one_letter_code
_entity_poly.pdbx_strand_id
1 'polypeptide(L)'
;MKGKDGREFTSYKINNIEVPLNSQYSSSRLTNQVRVEMTGAIIVIDSERVPGKTLQQLADYAAMRTFVSINDTTGGGVTGIPTILSLFDDDLEAPEGLTIFDRAYLEAVYRLPATADDAQIHDATWTMYRRLERGFGESGAD
;
A
#
# COMPACT_ATOMS: atom_id res chain seq x y z
N MET A 1 8.13 -30.42 -6.79
CA MET A 1 6.68 -30.16 -6.68
C MET A 1 6.18 -29.64 -8.01
N LYS A 2 4.89 -29.82 -8.35
CA LYS A 2 4.27 -29.24 -9.56
C LYS A 2 3.14 -28.29 -9.18
N GLY A 3 3.02 -27.17 -9.89
CA GLY A 3 1.96 -26.18 -9.71
C GLY A 3 0.59 -26.70 -10.18
N LYS A 4 -0.47 -25.92 -9.94
CA LYS A 4 -1.84 -26.19 -10.38
C LYS A 4 -1.97 -26.30 -11.92
N ASP A 5 -0.99 -25.76 -12.64
CA ASP A 5 -0.84 -25.81 -14.10
C ASP A 5 0.00 -26.99 -14.61
N GLY A 6 0.43 -27.89 -13.72
CA GLY A 6 1.20 -29.10 -14.05
C GLY A 6 2.69 -28.86 -14.33
N ARG A 7 3.18 -27.62 -14.21
CA ARG A 7 4.59 -27.27 -14.40
C ARG A 7 5.39 -27.41 -13.12
N GLU A 8 6.69 -27.69 -13.23
CA GLU A 8 7.56 -27.80 -12.06
C GLU A 8 7.82 -26.42 -11.45
N PHE A 9 7.84 -26.33 -10.12
CA PHE A 9 8.36 -25.13 -9.45
C PHE A 9 9.85 -25.02 -9.76
N THR A 10 10.29 -23.86 -10.26
CA THR A 10 11.72 -23.57 -10.45
C THR A 10 12.27 -22.91 -9.19
N SER A 11 13.56 -22.98 -8.91
CA SER A 11 14.17 -22.26 -7.79
C SER A 11 15.02 -21.09 -8.28
N TYR A 12 14.96 -19.97 -7.55
CA TYR A 12 15.82 -18.81 -7.81
C TYR A 12 16.60 -18.47 -6.54
N LYS A 13 17.87 -18.08 -6.69
CA LYS A 13 18.72 -17.67 -5.57
C LYS A 13 18.74 -16.16 -5.45
N ILE A 14 18.24 -15.65 -4.32
CA ILE A 14 18.36 -14.24 -3.94
C ILE A 14 19.19 -14.18 -2.66
N ASN A 15 20.34 -13.50 -2.68
CA ASN A 15 21.21 -13.35 -1.51
C ASN A 15 21.45 -14.67 -0.75
N ASN A 16 21.77 -15.74 -1.50
CA ASN A 16 21.99 -17.10 -0.98
C ASN A 16 20.77 -17.83 -0.39
N ILE A 17 19.56 -17.27 -0.47
CA ILE A 17 18.30 -17.93 -0.11
C ILE A 17 17.67 -18.52 -1.38
N GLU A 18 17.30 -19.81 -1.32
CA GLU A 18 16.60 -20.49 -2.41
C GLU A 18 15.09 -20.31 -2.23
N VAL A 19 14.46 -19.60 -3.17
CA VAL A 19 13.02 -19.35 -3.15
C VAL A 19 12.33 -20.17 -4.26
N PRO A 20 11.26 -20.94 -3.95
CA PRO A 20 10.49 -21.65 -4.96
C PRO A 20 9.63 -20.66 -5.76
N LEU A 21 9.81 -20.64 -7.08
CA LEU A 21 9.05 -19.85 -8.04
C LEU A 21 8.01 -20.71 -8.74
N ASN A 22 6.77 -20.23 -8.73
CA ASN A 22 5.69 -20.77 -9.54
C ASN A 22 5.64 -20.01 -10.88
N SER A 23 6.30 -20.51 -11.92
CA SER A 23 6.31 -19.86 -13.25
C SER A 23 5.03 -20.17 -14.04
N GLN A 24 3.94 -19.50 -13.67
CA GLN A 24 2.72 -19.57 -14.48
C GLN A 24 2.94 -18.81 -15.78
N TYR A 25 2.91 -19.53 -16.90
CA TYR A 25 3.02 -18.90 -18.22
C TYR A 25 1.72 -18.18 -18.56
N SER A 26 1.66 -16.91 -18.18
CA SER A 26 0.73 -15.94 -18.74
C SER A 26 1.46 -15.21 -19.86
N SER A 27 1.05 -15.41 -21.11
CA SER A 27 1.53 -14.60 -22.23
C SER A 27 0.87 -13.22 -22.19
N SER A 28 1.22 -12.43 -21.19
CA SER A 28 0.71 -11.07 -20.98
C SER A 28 1.87 -10.13 -20.72
N ARG A 29 1.94 -9.05 -21.51
CA ARG A 29 2.86 -7.92 -21.28
C ARG A 29 2.30 -6.91 -20.26
N LEU A 30 1.09 -7.15 -19.75
CA LEU A 30 0.33 -6.25 -18.88
C LEU A 30 0.32 -6.69 -17.41
N THR A 31 0.87 -7.86 -17.08
CA THR A 31 0.78 -8.43 -15.73
C THR A 31 2.12 -8.98 -15.31
N ASN A 32 2.61 -8.51 -14.17
CA ASN A 32 3.83 -9.06 -13.58
C ASN A 32 3.58 -10.51 -13.14
N GLN A 33 4.52 -11.43 -13.36
CA GLN A 33 4.40 -12.81 -12.87
C GLN A 33 5.03 -13.00 -11.49
N VAL A 34 5.73 -11.98 -10.99
CA VAL A 34 6.30 -11.96 -9.64
C VAL A 34 5.23 -11.49 -8.66
N ARG A 35 4.96 -12.31 -7.65
CA ARG A 35 4.13 -11.97 -6.50
C ARG A 35 5.05 -11.66 -5.32
N VAL A 36 4.84 -10.51 -4.70
CA VAL A 36 5.46 -10.17 -3.41
C VAL A 36 4.43 -10.46 -2.33
N GLU A 37 4.80 -11.28 -1.35
CA GLU A 37 3.95 -11.55 -0.17
C GLU A 37 4.62 -10.96 1.06
N MET A 38 3.87 -10.18 1.84
CA MET A 38 4.32 -9.66 3.12
C MET A 38 3.91 -10.62 4.23
N THR A 39 4.88 -11.29 4.86
CA THR A 39 4.61 -12.25 5.94
C THR A 39 4.41 -11.55 7.30
N GLY A 40 4.89 -10.31 7.44
CA GLY A 40 4.71 -9.48 8.61
C GLY A 40 5.45 -8.15 8.46
N ALA A 41 5.14 -7.20 9.34
CA ALA A 41 5.82 -5.91 9.43
C ALA A 41 6.27 -5.65 10.87
N ILE A 42 7.42 -5.00 11.02
CA ILE A 42 7.90 -4.47 12.30
C ILE A 42 8.05 -2.96 12.10
N ILE A 43 7.39 -2.19 12.97
CA ILE A 43 7.41 -0.73 12.91
C ILE A 43 8.16 -0.22 14.13
N VAL A 44 9.25 0.49 13.87
CA VAL A 44 10.03 1.18 14.89
C VAL A 44 9.77 2.67 14.75
N ILE A 45 9.25 3.29 15.81
CA ILE A 45 9.00 4.72 15.86
C ILE A 45 10.00 5.32 16.83
N ASP A 46 10.69 6.36 16.37
CA ASP A 46 11.58 7.17 17.21
C ASP A 46 10.75 7.88 18.30
N SER A 47 11.05 7.57 19.56
CA SER A 47 10.33 8.14 20.70
C SER A 47 10.45 9.66 20.79
N GLU A 48 11.54 10.25 20.29
CA GLU A 48 11.73 11.70 20.30
C GLU A 48 10.78 12.41 19.32
N ARG A 49 10.26 11.68 18.33
CA ARG A 49 9.27 12.20 17.36
C ARG A 49 7.83 11.97 17.76
N VAL A 50 7.55 11.28 18.87
CA VAL A 50 6.18 10.98 19.34
C VAL A 50 5.45 12.19 19.98
N PRO A 51 6.09 13.08 20.75
CA PRO A 51 5.40 14.18 21.42
C PRO A 51 4.53 15.01 20.46
N GLY A 52 3.33 15.38 20.90
CA GLY A 52 2.37 16.15 20.10
C GLY A 52 1.48 15.31 19.17
N LYS A 53 1.67 13.99 19.10
CA LYS A 53 0.86 13.08 18.27
C LYS A 53 -0.12 12.28 19.13
N THR A 54 -1.31 12.03 18.60
CA THR A 54 -2.30 11.19 19.27
C THR A 54 -1.99 9.70 19.08
N LEU A 55 -2.48 8.86 20.00
CA LEU A 55 -2.39 7.40 19.84
C LEU A 55 -3.09 6.94 18.55
N GLN A 56 -4.19 7.58 18.16
CA GLN A 56 -4.90 7.29 16.92
C GLN A 56 -4.02 7.58 15.70
N GLN A 57 -3.38 8.75 15.64
CA GLN A 57 -2.48 9.09 14.53
C GLN A 57 -1.34 8.07 14.38
N LEU A 58 -0.72 7.69 15.50
CA LEU A 58 0.36 6.69 15.50
C LEU A 58 -0.14 5.32 15.03
N ALA A 59 -1.33 4.91 15.48
CA ALA A 59 -1.95 3.65 15.07
C ALA A 59 -2.33 3.65 13.59
N ASP A 60 -2.89 4.74 13.08
CA ASP A 60 -3.30 4.90 11.69
C ASP A 60 -2.07 4.92 10.76
N TYR A 61 -1.02 5.66 11.14
CA TYR A 61 0.26 5.65 10.42
C TYR A 61 0.88 4.24 10.39
N ALA A 62 0.90 3.56 11.54
CA ALA A 62 1.43 2.21 11.65
C ALA A 62 0.60 1.21 10.82
N ALA A 63 -0.72 1.35 10.80
CA ALA A 63 -1.59 0.52 9.97
C ALA A 63 -1.25 0.68 8.49
N MET A 64 -1.11 1.92 8.00
CA MET A 64 -0.74 2.17 6.61
C MET A 64 0.62 1.55 6.24
N ARG A 65 1.63 1.73 7.11
CA ARG A 65 2.96 1.14 6.94
C ARG A 65 2.98 -0.39 7.01
N THR A 66 2.03 -0.98 7.74
CA THR A 66 1.91 -2.43 7.87
C THR A 66 1.21 -3.04 6.66
N PHE A 67 0.16 -2.39 6.15
CA PHE A 67 -0.70 -2.98 5.14
C PHE A 67 -0.28 -2.64 3.72
N VAL A 68 0.51 -1.59 3.51
CA VAL A 68 0.93 -1.18 2.18
C VAL A 68 2.43 -0.97 2.07
N SER A 69 3.00 -1.51 1.00
CA SER A 69 4.37 -1.24 0.61
C SER A 69 4.46 0.14 -0.05
N ILE A 70 4.77 1.16 0.73
CA ILE A 70 4.93 2.54 0.25
C ILE A 70 6.41 2.83 0.08
N ASN A 71 6.82 3.22 -1.13
CA ASN A 71 8.15 3.77 -1.38
C ASN A 71 8.16 5.26 -1.02
N ASP A 72 8.88 5.64 0.03
CA ASP A 72 9.02 7.03 0.47
C ASP A 72 9.88 7.90 -0.45
N THR A 73 10.45 7.31 -1.51
CA THR A 73 11.37 7.98 -2.44
C THR A 73 10.72 9.05 -3.31
N THR A 74 9.39 9.14 -3.33
CA THR A 74 8.65 10.30 -3.83
C THR A 74 8.10 11.04 -2.62
N GLY A 75 8.73 12.17 -2.28
CA GLY A 75 8.37 12.98 -1.11
C GLY A 75 6.85 13.17 -0.98
N GLY A 76 6.31 12.73 0.15
CA GLY A 76 5.05 13.18 0.72
C GLY A 76 3.84 13.09 -0.22
N GLY A 77 3.38 11.87 -0.49
CA GLY A 77 2.07 11.66 -1.13
C GLY A 77 1.90 12.34 -2.49
N VAL A 78 0.67 12.36 -2.99
CA VAL A 78 0.34 13.24 -4.11
C VAL A 78 0.30 14.64 -3.53
N THR A 79 1.19 15.53 -3.98
CA THR A 79 1.27 16.91 -3.51
C THR A 79 -0.12 17.55 -3.38
N GLY A 80 -0.46 18.01 -2.17
CA GLY A 80 -1.73 18.68 -1.88
C GLY A 80 -2.90 17.77 -1.47
N ILE A 81 -2.71 16.44 -1.37
CA ILE A 81 -3.72 15.53 -0.84
C ILE A 81 -3.36 15.12 0.60
N PRO A 82 -4.25 15.36 1.60
CA PRO A 82 -4.00 14.93 2.97
C PRO A 82 -3.88 13.40 3.08
N THR A 83 -2.87 12.92 3.82
CA THR A 83 -2.65 11.50 4.12
C THR A 83 -2.05 11.36 5.51
N ILE A 84 -2.42 10.33 6.26
CA ILE A 84 -1.77 10.05 7.56
C ILE A 84 -0.27 9.81 7.40
N LEU A 85 0.20 9.44 6.19
CA LEU A 85 1.61 9.19 5.92
C LEU A 85 2.48 10.45 6.06
N SER A 86 1.89 11.65 6.07
CA SER A 86 2.60 12.90 6.40
C SER A 86 2.81 13.11 7.90
N LEU A 87 2.41 12.16 8.77
CA LEU A 87 2.44 12.34 10.23
C LEU A 87 3.80 12.81 10.76
N PHE A 88 4.91 12.39 10.16
CA PHE A 88 6.27 12.75 10.59
C PHE A 88 6.98 13.71 9.62
N ASP A 89 6.24 14.35 8.72
CA ASP A 89 6.74 15.41 7.86
C ASP A 89 6.55 16.76 8.57
N ASP A 90 7.66 17.44 8.89
CA ASP A 90 7.65 18.68 9.66
C ASP A 90 7.12 19.88 8.82
N ASP A 91 7.09 19.76 7.49
CA ASP A 91 6.62 20.81 6.58
C ASP A 91 5.10 20.71 6.30
N LEU A 92 4.43 19.66 6.78
CA LEU A 92 3.03 19.37 6.51
C LEU A 92 2.19 19.27 7.79
N GLU A 93 0.96 19.77 7.72
CA GLU A 93 -0.01 19.53 8.78
C GLU A 93 -0.50 18.07 8.75
N ALA A 94 -0.26 17.35 9.84
CA ALA A 94 -0.65 15.96 9.96
C ALA A 94 -2.17 15.83 10.17
N PRO A 95 -2.88 15.01 9.36
CA PRO A 95 -4.30 14.73 9.61
C PRO A 95 -4.55 14.10 10.98
N GLU A 96 -5.77 14.24 11.50
CA GLU A 96 -6.19 13.64 12.78
C GLU A 96 -6.27 12.10 12.75
N GLY A 97 -6.30 11.51 11.55
CA GLY A 97 -6.35 10.05 11.34
C GLY A 97 -6.41 9.70 9.85
N LEU A 98 -6.82 8.47 9.54
CA LEU A 98 -6.97 8.01 8.14
C LEU A 98 -7.85 8.93 7.31
N THR A 99 -7.29 9.47 6.23
CA THR A 99 -7.98 10.33 5.28
C THR A 99 -8.75 9.51 4.24
N ILE A 100 -9.51 10.21 3.38
CA ILE A 100 -10.17 9.58 2.23
C ILE A 100 -9.14 8.94 1.29
N PHE A 101 -7.99 9.58 1.12
CA PHE A 101 -6.89 9.06 0.31
C PHE A 101 -6.34 7.74 0.87
N ASP A 102 -6.08 7.70 2.18
CA ASP A 102 -5.54 6.50 2.85
C ASP A 102 -6.49 5.31 2.68
N ARG A 103 -7.79 5.54 2.85
CA ARG A 103 -8.85 4.52 2.67
C ARG A 103 -8.95 4.05 1.21
N ALA A 104 -8.90 4.98 0.26
CA ALA A 104 -8.92 4.67 -1.16
C ALA A 104 -7.71 3.82 -1.57
N TYR A 105 -6.53 4.14 -1.02
CA TYR A 105 -5.29 3.43 -1.30
C TYR A 105 -5.32 2.00 -0.75
N LEU A 106 -5.75 1.83 0.51
CA LEU A 106 -5.96 0.51 1.10
C LEU A 106 -6.97 -0.32 0.29
N GLU A 107 -8.14 0.24 -0.06
CA GLU A 107 -9.14 -0.50 -0.84
C GLU A 107 -8.61 -0.89 -2.22
N ALA A 108 -7.86 -0.01 -2.89
CA ALA A 108 -7.25 -0.31 -4.18
C ALA A 108 -6.25 -1.47 -4.09
N VAL A 109 -5.32 -1.42 -3.14
CA VAL A 109 -4.28 -2.44 -2.95
C VAL A 109 -4.88 -3.80 -2.62
N TYR A 110 -5.92 -3.85 -1.77
CA TYR A 110 -6.55 -5.11 -1.39
C TYR A 110 -7.54 -5.66 -2.44
N ARG A 111 -8.01 -4.82 -3.37
CA ARG A 111 -8.89 -5.26 -4.45
C ARG A 111 -8.13 -5.72 -5.69
N LEU A 112 -6.95 -5.18 -5.92
CA LEU A 112 -6.11 -5.54 -7.05
C LEU A 112 -5.44 -6.92 -6.84
N PRO A 113 -5.07 -7.62 -7.92
CA PRO A 113 -4.23 -8.80 -7.81
C PRO A 113 -2.91 -8.44 -7.13
N ALA A 114 -2.33 -9.35 -6.34
CA ALA A 114 -1.02 -9.17 -5.70
C ALA A 114 0.17 -9.03 -6.69
N THR A 115 -0.10 -9.06 -7.99
CA THR A 115 0.83 -8.84 -9.09
C THR A 115 0.63 -7.48 -9.77
N ALA A 116 -0.27 -6.64 -9.25
CA ALA A 116 -0.54 -5.33 -9.79
C ALA A 116 0.71 -4.44 -9.65
N ASP A 117 0.98 -3.65 -10.68
CA ASP A 117 2.07 -2.68 -10.68
C ASP A 117 1.62 -1.33 -10.08
N ASP A 118 2.60 -0.45 -9.86
CA ASP A 118 2.38 0.87 -9.27
C ASP A 118 1.38 1.73 -10.05
N ALA A 119 1.35 1.62 -11.38
CA ALA A 119 0.43 2.38 -12.22
C ALA A 119 -1.02 1.88 -12.05
N GLN A 120 -1.22 0.56 -11.99
CA GLN A 120 -2.53 -0.03 -11.69
C GLN A 120 -3.02 0.34 -10.31
N ILE A 121 -2.15 0.32 -9.31
CA ILE A 121 -2.47 0.74 -7.93
C ILE A 121 -2.83 2.22 -7.91
N HIS A 122 -2.05 3.08 -8.55
CA HIS A 122 -2.30 4.50 -8.66
C HIS A 122 -3.68 4.80 -9.28
N ASP A 123 -3.99 4.22 -10.44
CA ASP A 123 -5.25 4.45 -11.15
C ASP A 123 -6.46 3.93 -10.38
N ALA A 124 -6.33 2.76 -9.74
CA ALA A 124 -7.36 2.21 -8.88
C ALA A 124 -7.60 3.11 -7.65
N THR A 125 -6.52 3.62 -7.05
CA THR A 125 -6.57 4.54 -5.90
C THR A 125 -7.33 5.80 -6.24
N TRP A 126 -7.04 6.44 -7.37
CA TRP A 126 -7.75 7.65 -7.80
C TRP A 126 -9.19 7.42 -8.19
N THR A 127 -9.49 6.25 -8.75
CA THR A 127 -10.86 5.85 -9.03
C THR A 127 -11.63 5.69 -7.71
N MET A 128 -11.02 5.06 -6.72
CA MET A 128 -11.62 4.88 -5.39
C MET A 128 -11.75 6.19 -4.61
N TYR A 129 -10.74 7.05 -4.65
CA TYR A 129 -10.75 8.37 -4.02
C TYR A 129 -11.94 9.20 -4.49
N ARG A 130 -12.10 9.35 -5.81
CA ARG A 130 -13.23 10.08 -6.42
C ARG A 130 -14.59 9.46 -6.10
N ARG A 131 -14.65 8.14 -5.87
CA ARG A 131 -15.87 7.45 -5.46
C ARG A 131 -16.21 7.77 -4.01
N LEU A 132 -15.23 7.70 -3.11
CA LEU A 132 -15.41 7.97 -1.69
C LEU A 132 -15.75 9.44 -1.43
N GLU A 133 -15.07 10.39 -2.09
CA GLU A 133 -15.40 11.82 -1.96
C GLU A 133 -16.86 12.12 -2.29
N ARG A 134 -17.41 11.51 -3.35
CA ARG A 134 -18.83 11.66 -3.71
C ARG A 134 -19.75 11.11 -2.63
N GLY A 135 -19.45 9.92 -2.10
CA GLY A 135 -20.23 9.30 -1.04
C GLY A 135 -20.25 10.11 0.26
N PHE A 136 -19.12 10.73 0.63
CA PHE A 136 -19.06 11.63 1.78
C PHE A 136 -19.84 12.93 1.53
N GLY A 137 -19.76 13.50 0.32
CA GLY A 137 -20.53 14.68 -0.05
C GLY A 137 -22.05 14.50 -0.02
N GLU A 138 -22.54 13.29 -0.29
CA GLU A 138 -23.98 12.95 -0.20
C GLU A 138 -24.46 12.77 1.25
N SER A 139 -23.59 12.35 2.17
CA SER A 139 -23.94 12.12 3.59
C SER A 139 -24.03 13.38 4.46
N GLY A 140 -23.51 14.52 3.99
CA GLY A 140 -23.52 15.80 4.71
C GLY A 140 -24.66 16.74 4.34
N ALA A 141 -25.63 16.27 3.53
CA ALA A 141 -26.76 17.05 3.03
C ALA A 141 -28.10 16.76 3.74
N ASP A 142 -28.07 16.05 4.86
CA ASP A 142 -29.23 15.69 5.71
C ASP A 142 -29.18 16.39 7.07
#